data_AF-A0A950QNT5-F1
#
_entry.id   AF-A0A950QNT5-F1
#
_cell.length_a   1.000
_cell.length_b   1.000
_cell.length_c   1.000
_cell.angle_alpha   90.00
_cell.angle_beta   90.00
_cell.angle_gamma   90.00
#
_symmetry.space_group_name_H-M   'P 1'
#
loop_
_entity.id
_entity.type
_entity.pdbx_description
1 polymer ?
#
loop_
_entity_poly.entity_id
_entity_poly.type
_entity_poly.pdbx_seq_one_letter_code
_entity_poly.pdbx_strand_id
1 'polypeptide(L)'
;MKGALTFALGALGLLVLANYRSSAARTEKVEQPLEQIRRPRARRMRSRHRTAEGLLDLNSATLFELKALTDMDDEIAERIIENRPYLTKLDLISRRVVPDAAYEAIKHAITAVHAA
;
A
#
# COMPACT_ATOMS: atom_id res chain seq x y z
N MET A 1 28.20 57.81 -55.86
CA MET A 1 27.30 58.11 -54.72
C MET A 1 25.86 57.77 -55.08
N LYS A 2 25.48 56.49 -54.98
CA LYS A 2 24.13 55.89 -55.03
C LYS A 2 24.35 54.48 -54.43
N GLY A 3 23.72 53.96 -53.38
CA GLY A 3 22.36 54.13 -52.85
C GLY A 3 21.68 52.75 -52.92
N ALA A 4 21.23 52.22 -51.77
CA ALA A 4 20.45 50.98 -51.53
C ALA A 4 21.22 49.65 -51.74
N LEU A 5 21.46 48.78 -50.76
CA LEU A 5 20.64 48.20 -49.69
C LEU A 5 19.48 47.33 -50.20
N THR A 6 19.80 46.08 -50.51
CA THR A 6 18.88 44.93 -50.43
C THR A 6 19.67 43.71 -49.97
N PHE A 7 19.46 43.31 -48.72
CA PHE A 7 19.90 42.02 -48.20
C PHE A 7 18.81 41.00 -48.50
N ALA A 8 19.09 40.07 -49.40
CA ALA A 8 18.33 38.84 -49.56
C ALA A 8 19.27 37.68 -49.20
N LEU A 9 19.13 37.15 -47.98
CA LEU A 9 19.72 35.86 -47.62
C LEU A 9 18.65 35.00 -46.98
N GLY A 10 18.49 33.83 -47.59
CA GLY A 10 17.43 32.89 -47.36
C GLY A 10 17.51 32.21 -46.00
N ALA A 11 16.36 31.67 -45.62
CA ALA A 11 16.12 30.86 -44.45
C ALA A 11 17.09 29.68 -44.31
N LEU A 12 17.73 29.55 -43.14
CA LEU A 12 18.22 28.27 -42.64
C LEU A 12 18.38 28.29 -41.10
N GLY A 13 17.43 27.64 -40.41
CA GLY A 13 17.53 27.06 -39.04
C GLY A 13 17.91 28.01 -37.88
N LEU A 14 17.02 28.54 -37.04
CA LEU A 14 15.84 27.94 -36.41
C LEU A 14 16.06 26.57 -35.72
N LEU A 15 17.27 26.27 -35.21
CA LEU A 15 17.51 25.05 -34.40
C LEU A 15 18.35 25.22 -33.12
N VAL A 16 18.62 26.42 -32.61
CA VAL A 16 19.43 26.55 -31.37
C VAL A 16 18.98 27.72 -30.48
N LEU A 17 17.69 27.78 -30.11
CA LEU A 17 17.22 28.79 -29.14
C LEU A 17 16.07 28.33 -28.23
N ALA A 18 16.06 27.06 -27.82
CA ALA A 18 15.03 26.57 -26.90
C ALA A 18 15.56 26.11 -25.52
N ASN A 19 16.87 25.96 -25.32
CA ASN A 19 17.39 25.22 -24.16
C ASN A 19 18.23 26.01 -23.15
N TYR A 20 18.20 27.34 -23.16
CA TYR A 20 19.07 28.14 -22.27
C TYR A 20 18.41 29.27 -21.47
N ARG A 21 17.10 29.21 -21.24
CA ARG A 21 16.42 30.18 -20.36
C ARG A 21 15.41 29.49 -19.45
N SER A 22 15.89 28.93 -18.34
CA SER A 22 15.20 29.07 -17.05
C SER A 22 16.02 28.41 -15.91
N SER A 23 17.16 29.02 -15.57
CA SER A 23 17.80 28.78 -14.27
C SER A 23 17.65 30.05 -13.44
N ALA A 24 16.42 30.34 -13.03
CA ALA A 24 16.14 31.36 -12.04
C ALA A 24 14.86 31.00 -11.28
N ALA A 25 15.04 30.75 -9.98
CA ALA A 25 14.02 30.82 -8.95
C ALA A 25 12.79 29.90 -9.08
N ARG A 26 12.96 28.64 -8.66
CA ARG A 26 11.98 27.99 -7.80
C ARG A 26 12.68 27.18 -6.72
N THR A 27 12.66 27.72 -5.51
CA THR A 27 12.61 26.95 -4.27
C THR A 27 11.32 26.12 -4.29
N GLU A 28 11.29 25.03 -5.06
CA GLU A 28 10.29 23.98 -4.89
C GLU A 28 10.74 23.13 -3.71
N LYS A 29 10.08 23.40 -2.58
CA LYS A 29 10.02 22.57 -1.38
C LYS A 29 9.90 21.09 -1.80
N VAL A 30 10.98 20.34 -1.63
CA VAL A 30 11.02 18.90 -1.90
C VAL A 30 10.27 18.17 -0.78
N GLU A 31 8.94 18.17 -0.88
CA GLU A 31 8.03 17.28 -0.16
C GLU A 31 7.19 16.61 -1.27
N GLN A 32 7.19 15.31 -1.61
CA GLN A 32 7.80 14.07 -1.14
C GLN A 32 7.66 13.05 -2.30
N PRO A 33 8.69 12.26 -2.65
CA PRO A 33 8.48 10.96 -3.32
C PRO A 33 8.44 9.74 -2.37
N LEU A 34 8.23 9.95 -1.06
CA LEU A 34 8.18 8.84 -0.08
C LEU A 34 6.94 7.95 -0.23
N GLU A 35 5.89 8.42 -0.91
CA GLU A 35 4.62 7.71 -1.09
C GLU A 35 4.78 6.42 -1.94
N GLN A 36 5.62 6.45 -2.99
CA GLN A 36 5.79 5.31 -3.92
C GLN A 36 6.66 4.18 -3.35
N ILE A 37 7.60 4.46 -2.45
CA ILE A 37 8.44 3.44 -1.79
C ILE A 37 7.68 2.75 -0.64
N ARG A 38 6.74 3.46 0.01
CA ARG A 38 5.94 2.92 1.13
C ARG A 38 4.90 1.88 0.68
N ARG A 39 4.25 2.09 -0.46
CA ARG A 39 3.19 1.19 -0.98
C ARG A 39 3.62 -0.27 -1.21
N PRO A 40 4.77 -0.58 -1.85
CA PRO A 40 5.18 -1.96 -2.08
C PRO A 40 5.56 -2.69 -0.79
N ARG A 41 6.18 -2.02 0.20
CA ARG A 41 6.51 -2.62 1.49
C ARG A 41 5.27 -2.90 2.34
N ALA A 42 4.35 -1.95 2.44
CA ALA A 42 3.11 -2.12 3.22
C ALA A 42 2.23 -3.24 2.64
N ARG A 43 2.12 -3.34 1.31
CA ARG A 43 1.38 -4.43 0.65
C ARG A 43 2.02 -5.79 0.90
N ARG A 44 3.36 -5.88 0.84
CA ARG A 44 4.10 -7.12 1.14
C ARG A 44 3.95 -7.54 2.60
N MET A 45 3.90 -6.61 3.56
CA MET A 45 3.68 -6.94 4.97
C MET A 45 2.28 -7.53 5.20
N ARG A 46 1.24 -6.91 4.61
CA ARG A 46 -0.15 -7.38 4.70
C ARG A 46 -0.43 -8.75 4.07
N SER A 47 0.47 -9.23 3.21
CA SER A 47 0.33 -10.52 2.54
C SER A 47 1.08 -11.66 3.23
N ARG A 48 1.97 -11.38 4.21
CA ARG A 48 2.80 -12.43 4.84
C ARG A 48 1.97 -13.38 5.71
N HIS A 49 0.86 -12.87 6.23
CA HIS A 49 -0.04 -13.59 7.11
C HIS A 49 -1.28 -14.10 6.37
N ARG A 50 -1.26 -14.11 5.03
CA ARG A 50 -2.36 -14.61 4.21
C ARG A 50 -1.93 -15.81 3.39
N THR A 51 -2.86 -16.74 3.19
CA THR A 51 -2.67 -17.87 2.29
C THR A 51 -2.67 -17.43 0.83
N ALA A 52 -2.36 -18.37 -0.08
CA ALA A 52 -2.49 -18.14 -1.51
C ALA A 52 -3.93 -17.80 -1.92
N GLU A 53 -4.94 -18.33 -1.19
CA GLU A 53 -6.36 -17.96 -1.39
C GLU A 53 -6.73 -16.61 -0.74
N GLY A 54 -5.78 -15.93 -0.09
CA GLY A 54 -6.00 -14.64 0.56
C GLY A 54 -6.60 -14.70 1.97
N LEU A 55 -6.73 -15.90 2.55
CA LEU A 55 -7.27 -16.09 3.90
C LEU A 55 -6.25 -15.66 4.96
N LEU A 56 -6.70 -14.91 5.96
CA LEU A 56 -5.85 -14.45 7.05
C LEU A 56 -5.58 -15.56 8.06
N ASP A 57 -4.32 -15.87 8.32
CA ASP A 57 -3.90 -16.86 9.30
C ASP A 57 -3.99 -16.30 10.72
N LEU A 58 -4.87 -16.88 11.54
CA LEU A 58 -5.12 -16.48 12.91
C LEU A 58 -3.89 -16.58 13.82
N ASN A 59 -2.97 -17.49 13.51
CA ASN A 59 -1.80 -17.76 14.36
C ASN A 59 -0.69 -16.73 14.16
N SER A 60 -0.58 -16.14 12.98
CA SER A 60 0.50 -15.21 12.63
C SER A 60 0.03 -13.77 12.38
N ALA A 61 -1.26 -13.54 12.15
CA ALA A 61 -1.82 -12.22 11.85
C ALA A 61 -1.40 -11.14 12.85
N THR A 62 -1.18 -9.93 12.36
CA THR A 62 -0.97 -8.76 13.22
C THR A 62 -2.30 -8.21 13.72
N LEU A 63 -2.27 -7.43 14.81
CA LEU A 63 -3.46 -6.73 15.34
C LEU A 63 -4.17 -5.92 14.25
N PHE A 64 -3.38 -5.20 13.46
CA PHE A 64 -3.90 -4.36 12.38
C PHE A 64 -4.59 -5.15 11.27
N GLU A 65 -4.13 -6.37 10.96
CA GLU A 65 -4.78 -7.23 9.98
C GLU A 65 -6.06 -7.86 10.50
N LEU A 66 -6.11 -8.21 11.80
CA LEU A 66 -7.33 -8.69 12.45
C LEU A 66 -8.40 -7.59 12.48
N LYS A 67 -8.05 -6.37 12.90
CA LYS A 67 -8.93 -5.20 12.88
C LYS A 67 -9.44 -4.80 11.49
N ALA A 68 -8.78 -5.27 10.43
CA ALA A 68 -9.23 -5.03 9.06
C ALA A 68 -10.35 -6.00 8.62
N LEU A 69 -10.71 -6.99 9.45
CA LEU A 69 -11.85 -7.87 9.23
C LEU A 69 -13.16 -7.13 9.57
N THR A 70 -14.25 -7.50 8.90
CA THR A 70 -15.59 -6.96 9.18
C THR A 70 -16.03 -7.32 10.59
N ASP A 71 -16.70 -6.40 11.28
CA ASP A 71 -17.20 -6.56 12.66
C ASP A 71 -16.12 -6.96 13.69
N MET A 72 -14.86 -6.57 13.44
CA MET A 72 -13.75 -6.77 14.37
C MET A 72 -13.38 -5.45 15.07
N ASP A 73 -13.41 -5.45 16.40
CA ASP A 73 -12.91 -4.36 17.23
C ASP A 73 -11.53 -4.68 17.83
N ASP A 74 -10.96 -3.70 18.53
CA ASP A 74 -9.62 -3.82 19.13
C ASP A 74 -9.60 -4.87 20.24
N GLU A 75 -10.66 -4.95 21.05
CA GLU A 75 -10.78 -5.87 22.17
C GLU A 75 -10.82 -7.33 21.70
N ILE A 76 -11.61 -7.65 20.70
CA ILE A 76 -11.67 -9.00 20.12
C ILE A 76 -10.37 -9.34 19.40
N ALA A 77 -9.77 -8.39 18.67
CA ALA A 77 -8.49 -8.63 18.00
C ALA A 77 -7.35 -8.92 18.99
N GLU A 78 -7.28 -8.19 20.11
CA GLU A 78 -6.34 -8.46 21.20
C GLU A 78 -6.60 -9.83 21.83
N ARG A 79 -7.86 -10.15 22.11
CA ARG A 79 -8.25 -11.46 22.66
C ARG A 79 -7.87 -12.61 21.73
N ILE A 80 -7.96 -12.43 20.41
CA ILE A 80 -7.48 -13.40 19.42
C ILE A 80 -5.96 -13.59 19.54
N ILE A 81 -5.19 -12.52 19.73
CA ILE A 81 -3.73 -12.59 19.89
C ILE A 81 -3.33 -13.30 21.18
N GLU A 82 -3.94 -12.93 22.30
CA GLU A 82 -3.66 -13.48 23.62
C GLU A 82 -3.91 -14.99 23.71
N ASN A 83 -4.88 -15.49 22.93
CA ASN A 83 -5.32 -16.88 22.97
C ASN A 83 -4.64 -17.78 21.92
N ARG A 84 -3.63 -17.29 21.19
CA ARG A 84 -2.86 -18.15 20.27
C ARG A 84 -2.06 -19.21 21.03
N PRO A 85 -1.79 -20.39 20.44
CA PRO A 85 -2.13 -20.81 19.08
C PRO A 85 -3.54 -21.44 18.96
N TYR A 86 -4.06 -21.44 17.73
CA TYR A 86 -5.29 -22.11 17.32
C TYR A 86 -4.95 -23.30 16.42
N LEU A 87 -5.59 -24.44 16.68
CA LEU A 87 -5.52 -25.64 15.86
C LEU A 87 -6.48 -25.52 14.68
N THR A 88 -7.67 -25.00 14.94
CA THR A 88 -8.71 -24.80 13.92
C THR A 88 -9.36 -23.43 14.09
N LYS A 89 -9.99 -22.91 13.02
CA LYS A 89 -10.75 -21.66 13.14
C LYS A 89 -11.98 -21.76 14.04
N LEU A 90 -12.49 -22.97 14.29
CA LEU A 90 -13.59 -23.23 15.24
C LEU A 90 -13.16 -23.06 16.70
N ASP A 91 -11.87 -23.02 16.97
CA ASP A 91 -11.36 -22.76 18.32
C ASP A 91 -11.77 -21.36 18.81
N LEU A 92 -12.00 -20.42 17.88
CA LEU A 92 -12.47 -19.07 18.21
C LEU A 92 -13.81 -19.09 18.96
N ILE A 93 -14.74 -19.96 18.56
CA ILE A 93 -16.04 -20.12 19.23
C ILE A 93 -15.95 -21.07 20.42
N SER A 94 -15.21 -22.18 20.27
CA SER A 94 -15.11 -23.24 21.29
C SER A 94 -14.45 -22.72 22.57
N ARG A 95 -13.48 -21.81 22.43
CA ARG A 95 -12.79 -21.14 23.53
C ARG A 95 -13.41 -19.79 23.89
N ARG A 96 -14.54 -19.43 23.27
CA ARG A 96 -15.28 -18.18 23.49
C ARG A 96 -14.42 -16.91 23.28
N VAL A 97 -13.47 -16.97 22.35
CA VAL A 97 -12.60 -15.84 21.98
C VAL A 97 -13.35 -14.80 21.15
N VAL A 98 -14.34 -15.23 20.37
CA VAL A 98 -15.22 -14.34 19.62
C VAL A 98 -16.68 -14.76 19.83
N PRO A 99 -17.64 -13.82 19.81
CA PRO A 99 -19.06 -14.15 19.75
C PRO A 99 -19.41 -14.89 18.44
N ASP A 100 -20.46 -15.72 18.46
CA ASP A 100 -20.92 -16.48 17.29
C ASP A 100 -21.21 -15.56 16.08
N ALA A 101 -21.88 -14.42 16.31
CA ALA A 101 -22.19 -13.46 15.24
C ALA A 101 -20.93 -12.90 14.57
N ALA A 102 -19.89 -12.58 15.36
CA ALA A 102 -18.62 -12.09 14.83
C ALA A 102 -17.88 -13.20 14.06
N TYR A 103 -17.90 -14.44 14.56
CA TYR A 103 -17.33 -15.58 13.85
C TYR A 103 -17.98 -15.79 12.48
N GLU A 104 -19.31 -15.74 12.41
CA GLU A 104 -20.06 -15.92 11.17
C GLU A 104 -19.69 -14.88 10.10
N ALA A 105 -19.41 -13.63 10.51
CA ALA A 105 -18.95 -12.58 9.61
C ALA A 105 -17.53 -12.84 9.05
N ILE A 106 -16.63 -13.42 9.86
CA ILE A 106 -15.20 -13.52 9.51
C ILE A 106 -14.76 -14.92 9.04
N LYS A 107 -15.55 -15.99 9.26
CA LYS A 107 -15.15 -17.41 9.04
C LYS A 107 -14.68 -17.75 7.62
N HIS A 108 -15.08 -16.93 6.65
CA HIS A 108 -14.71 -17.06 5.23
C HIS A 108 -13.46 -16.25 4.85
N ALA A 109 -13.01 -15.34 5.71
CA ALA A 109 -11.83 -14.50 5.51
C ALA A 109 -10.60 -14.98 6.31
N ILE A 110 -10.77 -16.00 7.15
CA ILE A 110 -9.74 -16.50 8.07
C ILE A 110 -9.42 -17.98 7.87
N THR A 111 -8.23 -18.35 8.30
CA THR A 111 -7.79 -19.74 8.41
C THR A 111 -6.95 -19.92 9.68
N ALA A 112 -6.85 -21.15 10.16
CA ALA A 112 -5.83 -21.55 11.13
C ALA A 112 -5.04 -22.66 10.47
N VAL A 113 -3.83 -22.35 10.01
CA VAL A 113 -2.94 -23.36 9.44
C VAL A 113 -1.97 -23.77 10.54
N HIS A 114 -1.96 -25.06 10.86
CA HIS A 114 -0.81 -25.64 11.55
C HIS A 114 0.25 -25.86 10.47
N ALA A 115 1.29 -25.04 10.45
CA ALA A 115 2.49 -25.41 9.72
C ALA A 115 3.04 -26.67 10.43
N ALA A 116 2.77 -27.84 9.84
CA ALA A 116 3.35 -29.10 10.25
C ALA A 116 4.88 -29.08 10.09
#